data_AF-A0A9X1IP77-F1
#
_entry.id   AF-A0A9X1IP77-F1
#
_cell.length_a   1.000
_cell.length_b   1.000
_cell.length_c   1.000
_cell.angle_alpha   90.00
_cell.angle_beta   90.00
_cell.angle_gamma   90.00
#
_symmetry.space_group_name_H-M   'P 1'
#
loop_
_entity.id
_entity.type
_entity.pdbx_description
1 polymer ?
#
loop_
_entity_poly.entity_id
_entity_poly.type
_entity_poly.pdbx_seq_one_letter_code
_entity_poly.pdbx_strand_id
1 'polypeptide(L)'
;MKLKLTPTQNLCIGYLESGFTLIERDNQYYFVKGHRCQKVLPKTLEALVNRGALEYTEQGDYLLSDEFMEYRKQMRYKSSSKLTCH
;
A
#
# COMPACT_ATOMS: atom_id res chain seq x y z
N MET A 1 7.51 -13.72 3.75
CA MET A 1 6.26 -13.84 2.98
C MET A 1 6.49 -13.91 1.47
N LYS A 2 5.62 -14.60 0.70
CA LYS A 2 5.59 -14.56 -0.79
C LYS A 2 4.38 -13.72 -1.23
N LEU A 3 4.47 -12.41 -1.05
CA LEU A 3 3.38 -11.46 -1.33
C LEU A 3 3.23 -11.22 -2.84
N LYS A 4 2.32 -11.96 -3.49
CA LYS A 4 1.91 -11.66 -4.88
C LYS A 4 0.74 -10.67 -4.87
N LEU A 5 1.04 -9.38 -4.81
CA LEU A 5 0.02 -8.33 -4.94
C LEU A 5 -0.51 -8.23 -6.38
N THR A 6 -1.81 -7.99 -6.53
CA THR A 6 -2.40 -7.67 -7.84
C THR A 6 -1.99 -6.26 -8.28
N PRO A 7 -2.13 -5.90 -9.57
CA PRO A 7 -1.80 -4.55 -10.04
C PRO A 7 -2.54 -3.45 -9.26
N THR A 8 -3.82 -3.65 -8.97
CA THR A 8 -4.64 -2.72 -8.17
C THR A 8 -4.14 -2.58 -6.74
N GLN A 9 -3.73 -3.68 -6.12
CA GLN A 9 -3.16 -3.65 -4.77
C GLN A 9 -1.82 -2.93 -4.74
N ASN A 10 -0.94 -3.21 -5.71
CA ASN A 10 0.34 -2.48 -5.86
C ASN A 10 0.10 -0.97 -6.05
N LEU A 11 -0.94 -0.59 -6.78
CA LEU A 11 -1.31 0.82 -6.95
C LEU A 11 -1.73 1.47 -5.62
N CYS A 12 -2.60 0.82 -4.84
CA CYS A 12 -3.02 1.29 -3.50
C CYS A 12 -1.81 1.51 -2.57
N ILE A 13 -0.93 0.53 -2.59
CA ILE A 13 0.31 0.49 -1.82
C ILE A 13 1.33 1.54 -2.33
N GLY A 14 1.27 1.91 -3.61
CA GLY A 14 2.02 3.04 -4.19
C GLY A 14 1.47 4.40 -3.76
N TYR A 15 0.15 4.54 -3.60
CA TYR A 15 -0.42 5.78 -3.07
C TYR A 15 0.06 6.06 -1.65
N LEU A 16 0.00 5.06 -0.76
CA LEU A 16 0.47 5.19 0.62
C LEU A 16 1.95 5.57 0.70
N GLU A 17 2.80 4.92 -0.08
CA GLU A 17 4.22 5.30 -0.19
C GLU A 17 4.46 6.72 -0.71
N SER A 18 3.60 7.18 -1.62
CA SER A 18 3.70 8.52 -2.15
C SER A 18 3.23 9.58 -1.14
N GLY A 19 2.76 9.18 0.04
CA GLY A 19 2.23 10.07 1.08
C GLY A 19 0.76 10.43 0.88
N PHE A 20 -0.02 9.54 0.27
CA PHE A 20 -1.48 9.62 0.40
C PHE A 20 -1.90 9.03 1.74
N THR A 21 -2.88 9.67 2.37
CA THR A 21 -3.52 9.18 3.59
C THR A 21 -4.80 8.46 3.22
N LEU A 22 -5.05 7.30 3.83
CA LEU A 22 -6.34 6.64 3.67
C LEU A 22 -7.33 7.21 4.68
N ILE A 23 -8.48 7.69 4.21
CA ILE A 23 -9.58 8.15 5.06
C ILE A 23 -10.84 7.35 4.77
N GLU A 24 -11.65 7.14 5.81
CA GLU A 24 -13.01 6.63 5.68
C GLU A 24 -14.01 7.79 5.65
N ARG A 25 -14.92 7.77 4.68
CA ARG A 25 -16.01 8.74 4.54
C ARG A 25 -17.23 8.06 3.94
N ASP A 26 -18.40 8.22 4.56
CA ASP A 26 -19.68 7.65 4.06
C ASP A 26 -19.58 6.14 3.78
N ASN A 27 -18.94 5.38 4.67
CA ASN A 27 -18.71 3.94 4.54
C ASN A 27 -17.89 3.55 3.28
N GLN A 28 -17.12 4.51 2.75
CA GLN A 28 -16.25 4.37 1.60
C GLN A 28 -14.85 4.82 1.97
N TYR A 29 -13.86 4.23 1.32
CA TYR A 29 -12.47 4.51 1.62
C TYR A 29 -11.83 5.30 0.48
N TYR A 30 -11.01 6.29 0.84
CA TYR A 30 -10.36 7.18 -0.11
C TYR A 30 -8.91 7.41 0.25
N PHE A 31 -8.02 7.31 -0.73
CA PHE A 31 -6.66 7.83 -0.64
C PHE A 31 -6.67 9.32 -0.95
N VAL A 32 -6.21 10.16 -0.02
CA VAL A 32 -6.21 11.62 -0.16
C VAL A 32 -4.79 12.16 -0.03
N LYS A 33 -4.42 13.05 -0.95
CA LYS A 33 -3.17 13.84 -0.90
C LYS A 33 -3.42 15.22 -1.48
N GLY A 34 -3.52 16.23 -0.61
CA GLY A 34 -3.91 17.59 -1.01
C GLY A 34 -5.27 17.57 -1.70
N HIS A 35 -5.33 18.02 -2.96
CA HIS A 35 -6.56 18.03 -3.76
C HIS A 35 -6.85 16.69 -4.47
N ARG A 36 -5.94 15.71 -4.40
CA ARG A 36 -6.14 14.41 -5.07
C ARG A 36 -6.87 13.48 -4.13
N CYS A 37 -7.97 12.91 -4.59
CA CYS A 37 -8.71 11.86 -3.91
C CYS A 37 -8.90 10.66 -4.85
N GLN A 38 -8.61 9.46 -4.38
CA GLN A 38 -8.81 8.23 -5.12
C GLN A 38 -9.62 7.26 -4.27
N LYS A 39 -10.83 6.95 -4.73
CA LYS A 39 -11.69 5.94 -4.09
C LYS A 39 -11.04 4.55 -4.19
N VAL A 40 -11.10 3.79 -3.10
CA VAL A 40 -10.70 2.39 -3.02
C VAL A 40 -11.86 1.56 -2.49
N LEU A 41 -11.95 0.32 -2.97
CA LEU A 41 -12.98 -0.60 -2.52
C LEU A 41 -12.58 -1.21 -1.17
N PRO A 42 -13.51 -1.36 -0.22
CA PRO A 42 -13.24 -1.96 1.09
C PRO A 42 -12.63 -3.37 0.95
N LYS A 43 -13.14 -4.18 0.01
CA LYS A 43 -12.60 -5.50 -0.30
C LYS A 43 -11.11 -5.49 -0.67
N THR A 44 -10.62 -4.40 -1.27
CA THR A 44 -9.21 -4.28 -1.66
C THR A 44 -8.35 -3.98 -0.45
N LEU A 45 -8.82 -3.16 0.48
CA LEU A 45 -8.15 -2.88 1.75
C LEU A 45 -8.12 -4.11 2.63
N GLU A 46 -9.25 -4.80 2.79
CA GLU A 46 -9.33 -6.04 3.54
C GLU A 46 -8.39 -7.10 2.97
N ALA A 47 -8.30 -7.21 1.64
CA ALA A 47 -7.34 -8.10 1.01
C ALA A 47 -5.87 -7.70 1.23
N LEU A 48 -5.57 -6.42 1.43
CA LEU A 48 -4.22 -5.95 1.79
C LEU A 48 -3.91 -6.23 3.26
N VAL A 49 -4.86 -6.03 4.16
CA VAL A 49 -4.76 -6.38 5.59
C VAL A 49 -4.55 -7.88 5.76
N ASN A 50 -5.40 -8.71 5.14
CA ASN A 50 -5.28 -10.18 5.18
C ASN A 50 -3.95 -10.69 4.62
N ARG A 51 -3.28 -9.91 3.77
CA ARG A 51 -1.97 -10.26 3.22
C ARG A 51 -0.80 -9.76 4.08
N GLY A 52 -1.06 -9.02 5.16
CA GLY A 52 -0.05 -8.38 6.00
C GLY A 52 0.62 -7.18 5.33
N ALA A 53 -0.03 -6.54 4.35
CA ALA A 53 0.49 -5.35 3.70
C ALA A 53 0.01 -4.05 4.37
N LEU A 54 -1.13 -4.11 5.05
CA LEU A 54 -1.70 -3.03 5.82
C LEU A 54 -1.96 -3.48 7.25
N GLU A 55 -1.74 -2.57 8.18
CA GLU A 55 -2.16 -2.67 9.57
C GLU A 55 -3.26 -1.66 9.86
N TYR A 56 -4.27 -2.12 10.59
CA TYR A 56 -5.32 -1.28 11.13
C TYR A 56 -4.92 -0.86 12.53
N THR A 57 -4.78 0.45 12.74
CA THR A 57 -4.42 1.03 14.03
C THR A 57 -5.65 1.22 14.91
N GLU A 58 -5.46 1.26 16.23
CA GLU A 58 -6.55 1.54 17.19
C GLU A 58 -7.19 2.92 16.99
N GLN A 59 -6.52 3.83 16.28
CA GLN A 59 -7.03 5.16 15.94
C GLN A 59 -7.97 5.16 14.73
N GLY A 60 -8.16 4.00 14.07
CA GLY A 60 -8.99 3.88 12.87
C GLY A 60 -8.23 4.15 11.57
N ASP A 61 -6.92 4.39 11.63
CA ASP A 61 -6.08 4.62 10.47
C ASP A 61 -5.51 3.31 9.92
N TYR A 62 -5.28 3.27 8.60
CA TYR A 62 -4.59 2.18 7.92
C TYR A 62 -3.18 2.62 7.53
N LEU A 63 -2.18 1.88 8.00
CA LEU A 63 -0.78 2.13 7.71
C LEU A 63 -0.14 0.92 7.03
N LEU A 64 0.95 1.15 6.28
CA LEU A 64 1.76 0.06 5.77
C LEU A 64 2.46 -0.64 6.93
N SER A 65 2.35 -1.97 6.99
CA SER A 65 3.07 -2.77 7.98
C SER A 65 4.58 -2.65 7.79
N ASP A 66 5.33 -2.59 8.89
CA ASP A 66 6.80 -2.54 8.86
C ASP A 66 7.38 -3.74 8.08
N GLU A 67 6.88 -4.96 8.35
CA GLU A 67 7.31 -6.17 7.63
C GLU A 67 7.10 -6.04 6.11
N PHE A 68 5.99 -5.42 5.71
CA PHE A 68 5.69 -5.18 4.31
C PHE A 68 6.63 -4.13 3.69
N MET A 69 6.92 -3.06 4.41
CA MET A 69 7.86 -2.02 3.97
C MET A 69 9.27 -2.59 3.78
N GLU A 70 9.75 -3.40 4.73
CA GLU A 70 11.04 -4.09 4.63
C GLU A 70 11.08 -5.04 3.43
N TYR A 71 10.05 -5.87 3.26
CA TYR A 71 9.92 -6.76 2.11
C TYR A 71 9.99 -6.00 0.78
N ARG A 72 9.27 -4.87 0.69
CA ARG A 72 9.23 -4.05 -0.52
C ARG A 72 10.57 -3.35 -0.79
N LYS A 73 11.26 -2.89 0.25
CA LYS A 73 12.62 -2.32 0.17
C LYS A 73 13.59 -3.35 -0.40
N GLN A 74 13.52 -4.60 0.07
CA GLN A 74 14.36 -5.69 -0.46
C GLN A 74 14.02 -6.03 -1.93
N MET A 75 12.73 -6.01 -2.31
CA MET A 75 12.33 -6.22 -3.71
C MET A 75 12.83 -5.11 -4.64
N ARG A 76 12.72 -3.84 -4.22
CA ARG A 76 13.28 -2.69 -4.96
C ARG A 76 14.80 -2.77 -5.08
N TYR A 77 15.49 -3.15 -4.00
CA TYR A 77 16.94 -3.31 -4.02
C TYR A 77 17.39 -4.44 -4.97
N LYS A 78 16.69 -5.58 -4.96
CA LYS A 78 16.93 -6.69 -5.91
C LYS A 78 16.61 -6.35 -7.37
N SER A 79 15.73 -5.39 -7.63
CA SER A 79 15.47 -4.90 -9.00
C SER A 79 16.49 -3.85 -9.44
N SER A 80 17.13 -3.14 -8.51
CA SER A 80 18.21 -2.18 -8.82
C SER A 80 19.57 -2.84 -9.11
N SER A 81 19.75 -4.12 -8.77
CA SER A 81 20.99 -4.87 -9.03
C SER A 81 21.10 -5.41 -10.47
N LYS A 82 20.16 -5.02 -11.35
CA LYS A 82 20.19 -5.26 -12.81
C LYS A 82 20.53 -4.02 -13.64
N LEU A 83 21.11 -2.98 -13.04
CA LEU A 83 21.84 -1.95 -13.79
C LEU A 83 23.28 -2.43 -14.05
N THR A 84 23.44 -3.48 -14.86
CA THR A 84 24.71 -3.66 -15.57
C THR A 84 24.68 -2.70 -16.76
N CYS A 85 25.49 -1.65 -16.61
CA CYS A 85 25.95 -0.75 -17.66
C CYS A 85 26.22 -1.54 -18.94
N HIS A 86 25.69 -1.08 -20.07
CA HIS A 86 26.03 -1.60 -21.39
C HIS A 86 26.44 -0.47 -22.31
#